data_AF-A0A1Y4V8W6-F1
#
_entry.id   AF-A0A1Y4V8W6-F1
#
_cell.length_a   1.000
_cell.length_b   1.000
_cell.length_c   1.000
_cell.angle_alpha   90.00
_cell.angle_beta   90.00
_cell.angle_gamma   90.00
#
_symmetry.space_group_name_H-M   'P 1'
#
loop_
_entity.id
_entity.type
_entity.pdbx_description
1 polymer ?
#
loop_
_entity_poly.entity_id
_entity_poly.type
_entity_poly.pdbx_seq_one_letter_code
_entity_poly.pdbx_strand_id
1 'polypeptide(L)'
;MRDCADSECNFIHIGVTCKLDKEIGFYTSGAFQPTDITFHGKTAEVFGSTGVVLTDCDYSLLLDGKETTHHFMVTEVYAQGETAWKLVTFSFTALVY
;
A
#
# COMPACT_ATOMS: atom_id res chain seq x y z
N MET A 1 9.59 -5.89 1.87
CA MET A 1 9.04 -5.36 0.60
C MET A 1 9.44 -6.21 -0.60
N ARG A 2 10.73 -6.36 -0.94
CA ARG A 2 11.14 -7.19 -2.11
C ARG A 2 10.69 -8.66 -2.02
N ASP A 3 10.59 -9.18 -0.81
CA ASP A 3 10.14 -10.57 -0.60
C ASP A 3 8.65 -10.78 -0.89
N CYS A 4 7.83 -9.73 -0.82
CA CYS A 4 6.37 -9.83 -0.97
C CYS A 4 5.82 -9.10 -2.21
N ALA A 5 6.55 -8.15 -2.78
CA ALA A 5 6.15 -7.42 -3.99
C ALA A 5 6.86 -7.93 -5.24
N ASP A 6 6.17 -7.87 -6.37
CA ASP A 6 6.77 -8.03 -7.69
C ASP A 6 7.75 -6.87 -7.96
N SER A 7 8.82 -7.11 -8.72
CA SER A 7 9.80 -6.08 -9.06
C SER A 7 9.19 -4.90 -9.82
N GLU A 8 8.14 -5.16 -10.60
CA GLU A 8 7.41 -4.16 -11.37
C GLU A 8 6.16 -3.64 -10.65
N CYS A 9 5.99 -3.95 -9.36
CA CYS A 9 4.84 -3.51 -8.57
C CYS A 9 4.66 -1.98 -8.61
N ASN A 10 3.42 -1.54 -8.82
CA ASN A 10 3.04 -0.14 -8.76
C ASN A 10 2.59 0.24 -7.34
N PHE A 11 3.11 1.35 -6.82
CA PHE A 11 2.67 1.97 -5.57
C PHE A 11 2.07 3.33 -5.89
N ILE A 12 0.80 3.52 -5.56
CA ILE A 12 0.00 4.70 -5.89
C ILE A 12 -0.41 5.39 -4.58
N HIS A 13 0.11 6.58 -4.38
CA HIS A 13 -0.16 7.47 -3.26
C HIS A 13 -0.96 8.69 -3.75
N ILE A 14 -1.52 9.49 -2.83
CA ILE A 14 -2.34 10.68 -3.18
C ILE A 14 -1.62 11.62 -4.18
N GLY A 15 -0.29 11.75 -4.09
CA GLY A 15 0.50 12.68 -4.92
C GLY A 15 1.57 12.04 -5.81
N VAL A 16 1.76 10.72 -5.77
CA VAL A 16 2.84 10.08 -6.52
C VAL A 16 2.51 8.63 -6.85
N THR A 17 2.84 8.23 -8.08
CA THR A 17 2.88 6.83 -8.49
C THR A 17 4.33 6.45 -8.74
N CYS A 18 4.78 5.33 -8.17
CA CYS A 18 6.15 4.88 -8.35
C CYS A 18 6.27 3.34 -8.38
N LYS A 19 7.45 2.87 -8.77
CA LYS A 19 7.82 1.45 -8.74
C LYS A 19 8.48 1.08 -7.41
N LEU A 20 8.63 -0.23 -7.18
CA LEU A 20 9.16 -0.81 -5.94
C LEU A 20 10.44 -0.15 -5.41
N ASP A 21 11.43 0.11 -6.26
CA ASP A 21 12.70 0.71 -5.83
C ASP A 21 12.53 2.12 -5.26
N LYS A 22 11.66 2.92 -5.88
CA LYS A 22 11.38 4.27 -5.42
C LYS A 22 10.53 4.27 -4.14
N GLU A 23 9.59 3.35 -4.03
CA GLU A 23 8.81 3.12 -2.80
C GLU A 23 9.75 2.82 -1.62
N ILE A 24 10.67 1.86 -1.78
CA ILE A 24 11.69 1.53 -0.76
C ILE A 24 12.53 2.79 -0.44
N GLY A 25 12.87 3.56 -1.48
CA GLY A 25 13.58 4.83 -1.35
C GLY A 25 12.87 5.84 -0.45
N PHE A 26 11.55 5.95 -0.51
CA PHE A 26 10.80 6.89 0.33
C PHE A 26 10.90 6.55 1.82
N TYR A 27 10.77 5.27 2.20
CA TYR A 27 10.92 4.86 3.60
C TYR A 27 12.37 4.90 4.08
N THR A 28 13.32 4.43 3.27
CA THR A 28 14.74 4.37 3.67
C THR A 28 15.39 5.75 3.78
N SER A 29 14.93 6.73 2.99
CA SER A 29 15.37 8.13 3.11
C SER A 29 14.67 8.92 4.21
N GLY A 30 13.59 8.38 4.80
CA GLY A 30 12.75 9.09 5.77
C GLY A 30 11.78 10.10 5.14
N ALA A 31 11.56 10.06 3.82
CA ALA A 31 10.52 10.87 3.18
C ALA A 31 9.11 10.41 3.58
N PHE A 32 8.91 9.10 3.75
CA PHE A 32 7.72 8.55 4.40
C PHE A 32 8.08 8.03 5.78
N GLN A 33 7.41 8.57 6.80
CA GLN A 33 7.59 8.23 8.21
C GLN A 33 6.24 7.85 8.80
N PRO A 34 5.74 6.63 8.53
CA PRO A 34 4.52 6.13 9.17
C PRO A 34 4.67 6.13 10.69
N THR A 35 3.62 6.55 11.39
CA THR A 35 3.57 6.57 12.85
C THR A 35 2.56 5.59 13.41
N ASP A 36 1.42 5.41 12.74
CA ASP A 36 0.37 4.50 13.17
C ASP A 36 -0.49 4.00 12.00
N ILE A 37 -1.13 2.85 12.20
CA ILE A 37 -2.17 2.34 11.32
C ILE A 37 -3.26 1.66 12.14
N THR A 38 -4.50 2.13 11.98
CA THR A 38 -5.69 1.55 12.62
C THR A 38 -6.60 0.93 11.57
N PHE A 39 -6.87 -0.38 11.68
CA PHE A 39 -7.73 -1.09 10.74
C PHE A 39 -9.20 -1.07 11.17
N HIS A 40 -10.09 -0.77 10.24
CA HIS A 40 -11.55 -0.76 10.43
C HIS A 40 -12.23 -1.95 9.77
N GLY A 41 -11.63 -2.51 8.71
CA GLY A 41 -12.16 -3.66 8.01
C GLY A 41 -11.22 -4.18 6.92
N LYS A 42 -11.36 -5.45 6.58
CA LYS A 42 -10.61 -6.09 5.49
C LYS A 42 -11.50 -7.07 4.73
N THR A 43 -11.44 -7.05 3.41
CA THR A 43 -12.03 -8.08 2.56
C THR A 43 -10.96 -8.62 1.61
N ALA A 44 -11.07 -9.91 1.26
CA ALA A 44 -10.17 -10.55 0.33
C ALA A 44 -10.96 -11.45 -0.62
N GLU A 45 -10.70 -11.28 -1.91
CA GLU A 45 -11.37 -12.01 -2.99
C GLU A 45 -10.33 -12.58 -3.96
N VAL A 46 -10.60 -13.76 -4.51
CA VAL A 46 -9.70 -14.43 -5.44
C VAL A 46 -10.43 -14.66 -6.77
N PHE A 47 -9.81 -14.20 -7.85
CA PHE A 47 -10.26 -14.30 -9.23
C PHE A 47 -9.21 -15.04 -10.07
N GLY A 48 -9.35 -16.37 -10.17
CA GLY A 48 -8.34 -17.20 -10.82
C GLY A 48 -7.00 -17.10 -10.08
N SER A 49 -5.96 -16.64 -10.76
CA SER A 49 -4.61 -16.41 -10.22
C SER A 49 -4.41 -14.98 -9.67
N THR A 50 -5.48 -14.21 -9.47
CA THR A 50 -5.43 -12.83 -8.99
C THR A 50 -6.14 -12.73 -7.64
N GLY A 51 -5.49 -12.13 -6.65
CA GLY A 51 -6.07 -11.81 -5.35
C GLY A 51 -6.30 -10.31 -5.25
N VAL A 52 -7.44 -9.89 -4.72
CA VAL A 52 -7.72 -8.48 -4.43
C VAL A 52 -8.05 -8.37 -2.96
N VAL A 53 -7.31 -7.53 -2.26
CA VAL A 53 -7.56 -7.20 -0.85
C VAL A 53 -7.94 -5.74 -0.77
N LEU A 54 -9.04 -5.45 -0.07
CA LEU A 54 -9.45 -4.12 0.28
C LEU A 54 -9.31 -3.94 1.79
N THR A 55 -8.57 -2.93 2.20
CA THR A 55 -8.30 -2.61 3.61
C THR A 55 -8.81 -1.21 3.92
N ASP A 56 -9.81 -1.12 4.79
CA ASP A 56 -10.29 0.13 5.37
C ASP A 56 -9.42 0.46 6.60
N CYS A 57 -8.73 1.59 6.59
CA CYS A 57 -7.85 1.99 7.68
C CYS A 57 -7.66 3.50 7.80
N ASP A 58 -7.38 3.95 9.02
CA ASP A 58 -6.69 5.21 9.26
C ASP A 58 -5.18 4.97 9.22
N TYR A 59 -4.48 5.77 8.44
CA TYR A 59 -3.03 5.74 8.32
C TYR A 59 -2.44 7.08 8.71
N SER A 60 -1.49 7.05 9.64
CA SER A 60 -0.82 8.22 10.18
C SER A 60 0.65 8.25 9.73
N LEU A 61 1.13 9.42 9.33
CA LEU A 61 2.53 9.67 9.01
C LEU A 61 2.96 11.08 9.40
N LEU A 62 4.27 11.31 9.51
CA LEU A 62 4.81 12.66 9.65
C LEU A 62 4.93 13.35 8.30
N LEU A 63 4.32 14.53 8.19
CA LEU A 63 4.54 15.51 7.12
C LEU A 63 5.22 16.74 7.71
N ASP A 64 6.45 17.02 7.28
CA ASP A 64 7.29 18.09 7.83
C ASP A 64 7.39 18.04 9.38
N GLY A 65 7.47 16.83 9.93
CA GLY A 65 7.56 16.57 11.37
C GLY A 65 6.23 16.68 12.14
N LYS A 66 5.12 16.99 11.45
CA LYS A 66 3.78 17.01 12.04
C LYS A 66 3.02 15.75 11.66
N GLU A 67 2.45 15.08 12.66
CA GLU A 67 1.59 13.92 12.43
C GLU A 67 0.31 14.33 11.69
N THR A 68 0.01 13.58 10.63
CA THR A 68 -1.18 13.72 9.81
C THR A 68 -1.79 12.34 9.60
N THR A 69 -3.10 12.22 9.85
CA THR A 69 -3.87 10.99 9.69
C THR A 69 -4.84 11.14 8.53
N HIS A 70 -4.91 10.12 7.68
CA HIS A 70 -5.87 10.02 6.58
C HIS A 70 -6.65 8.71 6.68
N HIS A 71 -7.95 8.80 6.44
CA HIS A 71 -8.82 7.63 6.28
C HIS A 71 -8.76 7.13 4.84
N PHE A 72 -8.42 5.86 4.65
CA PHE A 72 -8.20 5.26 3.34
C PHE A 72 -8.98 3.96 3.15
N MET A 73 -9.40 3.74 1.92
CA MET A 73 -9.54 2.39 1.37
C MET A 73 -8.28 2.07 0.58
N VAL A 74 -7.51 1.12 1.06
CA VAL A 74 -6.32 0.59 0.38
C VAL A 74 -6.72 -0.59 -0.48
N THR A 75 -6.34 -0.54 -1.76
CA THR A 75 -6.50 -1.67 -2.69
C THR A 75 -5.15 -2.32 -2.95
N GLU A 76 -5.06 -3.60 -2.64
CA GLU A 76 -3.89 -4.43 -2.88
C GLU A 76 -4.27 -5.51 -3.92
N VAL A 77 -3.51 -5.58 -5.01
CA VAL A 77 -3.69 -6.61 -6.04
C VAL A 77 -2.49 -7.53 -6.00
N TYR A 78 -2.76 -8.82 -5.92
CA TYR A 78 -1.77 -9.89 -5.86
C TYR A 78 -1.88 -10.78 -7.10
N ALA A 79 -0.75 -11.23 -7.63
CA ALA A 79 -0.67 -12.29 -8.63
C ALA A 79 -0.10 -13.56 -8.00
N GLN A 80 -0.70 -14.72 -8.29
CA GLN A 80 -0.21 -16.01 -7.84
C GLN A 80 0.97 -16.45 -8.73
N GLY A 81 2.17 -16.49 -8.15
CA GLY A 81 3.32 -17.16 -8.75
C GLY A 81 3.33 -18.66 -8.43
N GLU A 82 4.36 -19.37 -8.89
CA GLU A 82 4.50 -20.81 -8.69
C GLU A 82 4.57 -21.22 -7.21
N THR A 83 5.20 -20.38 -6.38
CA THR A 83 5.48 -20.69 -4.96
C THR A 83 4.83 -19.73 -3.98
N ALA A 84 4.46 -18.53 -4.41
CA ALA A 84 3.92 -17.50 -3.55
C ALA A 84 3.11 -16.46 -4.32
N TRP A 85 2.19 -15.80 -3.61
CA TRP A 85 1.53 -14.59 -4.08
C TRP A 85 2.49 -13.40 -3.98
N LYS A 86 2.46 -12.54 -5.00
CA LYS A 86 3.24 -11.29 -5.04
C LYS A 86 2.31 -10.11 -5.23
N LEU A 87 2.52 -9.05 -4.46
CA LEU A 87 1.84 -7.77 -4.65
C LEU A 87 2.29 -7.16 -5.98
N VAL A 88 1.33 -6.82 -6.85
CA VAL A 88 1.58 -6.22 -8.17
C VAL A 88 1.08 -4.77 -8.25
N THR A 89 0.10 -4.40 -7.43
CA THR A 89 -0.37 -3.02 -7.30
C THR A 89 -0.82 -2.75 -5.87
N PHE A 90 -0.42 -1.61 -5.32
CA PHE A 90 -0.89 -1.07 -4.05
C PHE A 90 -1.37 0.36 -4.27
N SER A 91 -2.60 0.67 -3.88
CA SER A 91 -3.18 2.01 -4.09
C SER A 91 -3.91 2.51 -2.85
N PHE A 92 -3.60 3.73 -2.43
CA PHE A 92 -4.40 4.47 -1.47
C PHE A 92 -5.54 5.20 -2.18
N THR A 93 -6.78 5.05 -1.68
CA THR A 93 -7.93 5.89 -2.07
C THR A 93 -8.43 6.62 -0.84
N ALA A 94 -8.27 7.94 -0.81
CA ALA A 94 -8.73 8.77 0.31
C ALA A 94 -10.26 8.70 0.43
N LEU A 95 -10.76 8.36 1.61
CA LEU A 95 -12.18 8.39 1.92
C LEU A 95 -12.50 9.77 2.50
N VAL A 96 -13.31 10.54 1.79
CA VAL A 96 -13.74 11.88 2.17
C VAL A 96 -15.26 11.88 2.24
N TYR A 97 -15.81 11.70 3.42
CA TYR A 97 -17.25 11.79 3.67
C TYR A 97 -17.54 12.82 4.75
#